data_AF-A0A2U2MYE1-F1
#
_entry.id   AF-A0A2U2MYE1-F1
#
_cell.length_a   1.000
_cell.length_b   1.000
_cell.length_c   1.000
_cell.angle_alpha   90.00
_cell.angle_beta   90.00
_cell.angle_gamma   90.00
#
_symmetry.space_group_name_H-M   'P 1'
#
loop_
_entity.id
_entity.type
_entity.pdbx_description
1 polymer ?
#
loop_
_entity_poly.entity_id
_entity_poly.type
_entity_poly.pdbx_seq_one_letter_code
_entity_poly.pdbx_strand_id
1 'polypeptide(L)'
;MTGIDDEMLSAYLDGELDAGTRERVEAALADDAGLRRRLEQLRRNDDLLCAAFDEVENTPVPERLQAAARPPAAVIPLWRRVQAPALAAAAALVLGLALGRLLAPSAPEASPLAAGPVPVDSALAAALAATPSGEVARAGTLEIAPLVTFRTDDGRLCREYQAREAGEAVTVAVACSESGQWRNIALAGGAAGTSYRQASAGDGLRALIGAGDARTLNAAEEQAALDNLGHGGHD
;
A
#
# COMPACT_ATOMS: atom_id res chain seq x y z
N MET A 1 -0.77 -41.13 -10.69
CA MET A 1 0.26 -41.43 -9.67
C MET A 1 -0.03 -40.53 -8.47
N THR A 2 -0.88 -40.98 -7.55
CA THR A 2 -1.17 -40.28 -6.29
C THR A 2 -0.61 -41.15 -5.18
N GLY A 3 0.72 -41.12 -5.01
CA GLY A 3 1.41 -41.74 -3.90
C GLY A 3 1.44 -40.80 -2.69
N ILE A 4 1.69 -41.34 -1.50
CA ILE A 4 1.93 -40.53 -0.29
C ILE A 4 3.23 -39.75 -0.50
N ASP A 5 3.18 -38.42 -0.38
CA ASP A 5 4.33 -37.52 -0.52
C ASP A 5 4.79 -36.94 0.83
N ASP A 6 5.85 -36.13 0.79
CA ASP A 6 6.43 -35.55 2.01
C ASP A 6 5.49 -34.53 2.69
N GLU A 7 4.63 -33.85 1.94
CA GLU A 7 3.62 -32.93 2.49
C GLU A 7 2.59 -33.69 3.33
N MET A 8 2.10 -34.81 2.81
CA MET A 8 1.20 -35.70 3.55
C MET A 8 1.86 -36.31 4.79
N LEU A 9 3.14 -36.68 4.72
CA LEU A 9 3.88 -37.20 5.88
C LEU A 9 4.13 -36.12 6.94
N SER A 10 4.40 -34.87 6.54
CA SER A 10 4.53 -33.74 7.46
C SER A 10 3.19 -33.44 8.14
N ALA A 11 2.10 -33.31 7.37
CA ALA A 11 0.77 -33.09 7.93
C ALA A 11 0.31 -34.24 8.85
N TYR A 12 0.77 -35.47 8.60
CA TYR A 12 0.56 -36.59 9.51
C TYR A 12 1.30 -36.40 10.85
N LEU A 13 2.54 -35.89 10.83
CA LEU A 13 3.32 -35.57 12.05
C LEU A 13 2.66 -34.44 12.85
N ASP A 14 2.18 -33.41 12.17
CA ASP A 14 1.57 -32.23 12.81
C ASP A 14 0.14 -32.49 13.31
N GLY A 15 -0.47 -33.61 12.94
CA GLY A 15 -1.84 -33.96 13.34
C GLY A 15 -2.94 -33.32 12.47
N GLU A 16 -2.58 -32.68 11.36
CA GLU A 16 -3.45 -31.85 10.52
C GLU A 16 -4.21 -32.63 9.43
N LEU A 17 -4.01 -33.94 9.31
CA LEU A 17 -4.76 -34.77 8.36
C LEU A 17 -6.20 -35.04 8.81
N ASP A 18 -7.13 -35.03 7.85
CA ASP A 18 -8.48 -35.55 8.03
C ASP A 18 -8.46 -37.07 8.26
N ALA A 19 -9.53 -37.61 8.85
CA ALA A 19 -9.61 -39.02 9.23
C ALA A 19 -9.38 -39.99 8.06
N GLY A 20 -9.97 -39.72 6.89
CA GLY A 20 -9.85 -40.60 5.73
C GLY A 20 -8.46 -40.57 5.10
N THR A 21 -7.81 -39.41 5.10
CA THR A 21 -6.42 -39.30 4.64
C THR A 21 -5.43 -39.90 5.63
N ARG A 22 -5.66 -39.72 6.94
CA ARG A 22 -4.86 -40.34 8.00
C ARG A 22 -4.85 -41.86 7.90
N GLU A 23 -6.01 -42.50 7.75
CA GLU A 23 -6.11 -43.96 7.58
C GLU A 23 -5.35 -44.47 6.35
N ARG A 24 -5.41 -43.74 5.23
CA ARG A 24 -4.63 -44.08 4.02
C ARG A 24 -3.12 -44.01 4.25
N VAL A 25 -2.64 -42.98 4.97
CA VAL A 25 -1.23 -42.83 5.31
C VAL A 25 -0.78 -43.95 6.25
N GLU A 26 -1.58 -44.30 7.26
CA GLU A 26 -1.28 -45.39 8.19
C GLU A 26 -1.20 -46.74 7.49
N ALA A 27 -2.14 -47.04 6.58
CA ALA A 27 -2.10 -48.24 5.77
C ALA A 27 -0.83 -48.29 4.89
N ALA A 28 -0.46 -47.16 4.26
CA ALA A 28 0.75 -47.08 3.45
C ALA A 28 2.04 -47.25 4.28
N LEU A 29 2.08 -46.73 5.51
CA LEU A 29 3.21 -46.89 6.43
C LEU A 29 3.36 -48.32 6.94
N ALA A 30 2.27 -49.08 7.06
CA ALA A 30 2.32 -50.48 7.47
C ALA A 30 3.07 -51.35 6.44
N ASP A 31 2.86 -51.08 5.16
CA ASP A 31 3.37 -51.92 4.06
C ASP A 31 4.68 -51.41 3.45
N ASP A 32 5.01 -50.12 3.60
CA ASP A 32 6.19 -49.51 2.95
C ASP A 32 7.29 -49.09 3.95
N ALA A 33 8.39 -49.85 3.96
CA ALA A 33 9.59 -49.54 4.73
C ALA A 33 10.32 -48.25 4.28
N GLY A 34 10.20 -47.86 3.01
CA GLY A 34 10.72 -46.61 2.47
C GLY A 34 9.99 -45.40 3.03
N LEU A 35 8.65 -45.43 3.04
CA LEU A 35 7.84 -44.37 3.66
C LEU A 35 8.12 -44.24 5.15
N ARG A 36 8.28 -45.35 5.89
CA ARG A 36 8.68 -45.31 7.30
C ARG A 36 10.04 -44.62 7.51
N ARG A 37 11.04 -44.95 6.68
CA ARG A 37 12.34 -44.26 6.74
C ARG A 37 12.23 -42.77 6.43
N ARG A 38 11.34 -42.38 5.51
CA ARG A 38 11.11 -40.98 5.15
C ARG A 38 10.45 -40.21 6.30
N LEU A 39 9.44 -40.79 6.92
CA LEU A 39 8.80 -40.24 8.13
C LEU A 39 9.81 -40.05 9.27
N GLU A 40 10.69 -41.02 9.50
CA GLU A 40 11.77 -40.91 10.49
C GLU A 40 12.79 -39.81 10.14
N GLN A 41 13.07 -39.57 8.85
CA GLN A 41 13.92 -38.44 8.44
C GLN A 41 13.26 -37.10 8.77
N LEU A 42 11.97 -36.95 8.50
CA LEU A 42 11.22 -35.74 8.83
C LEU A 42 11.19 -35.49 10.34
N ARG A 43 10.90 -36.53 11.15
CA ARG A 43 10.96 -36.42 12.62
C ARG A 43 12.31 -35.96 13.14
N ARG A 44 13.41 -36.54 12.64
CA ARG A 44 14.76 -36.12 13.05
C ARG A 44 15.06 -34.66 12.69
N ASN A 45 14.56 -34.19 11.55
CA ASN A 45 14.74 -32.79 11.15
C ASN A 45 13.95 -31.86 12.08
N ASP A 46 12.72 -32.24 12.44
CA ASP A 46 11.88 -31.49 13.37
C ASP A 46 12.54 -31.40 14.76
N ASP A 47 13.02 -32.52 15.29
CA ASP A 47 13.75 -32.57 16.56
C ASP A 47 14.98 -31.63 16.58
N LEU A 48 15.73 -31.57 15.46
CA LEU A 48 16.89 -30.69 15.32
C LEU A 48 16.50 -29.20 15.28
N LEU A 49 15.37 -28.88 14.65
CA LEU A 49 14.85 -27.51 14.58
C LEU A 49 14.35 -27.07 15.95
N CYS A 50 13.53 -27.89 16.62
CA CYS A 50 13.08 -27.62 17.99
C CYS A 50 14.27 -27.37 18.91
N ALA A 51 15.26 -28.26 18.94
CA ALA A 51 16.46 -28.10 19.77
C ALA A 51 17.27 -26.82 19.46
N ALA A 52 17.28 -26.37 18.21
CA ALA A 52 17.97 -25.13 17.81
C ALA A 52 17.23 -23.86 18.26
N PHE A 53 15.91 -23.93 18.43
CA PHE A 53 15.07 -22.79 18.79
C PHE A 53 14.51 -22.83 20.23
N ASP A 54 14.79 -23.90 20.99
CA ASP A 54 14.42 -24.06 22.40
C ASP A 54 14.84 -22.84 23.25
N GLU A 55 16.01 -22.25 23.00
CA GLU A 55 16.48 -21.07 23.74
C GLU A 55 15.58 -19.84 23.51
N VAL A 56 15.11 -19.65 22.28
CA VAL A 56 14.24 -18.53 21.91
C VAL A 56 12.85 -18.73 22.49
N GLU A 57 12.31 -19.95 22.43
CA GLU A 57 10.98 -20.27 22.95
C GLU A 57 10.90 -20.12 24.47
N ASN A 58 11.97 -20.49 25.18
CA ASN A 58 12.06 -20.34 26.64
C ASN A 58 12.48 -18.93 27.10
N THR A 59 12.74 -18.01 26.18
CA THR A 59 13.11 -16.63 26.53
C THR A 59 11.86 -15.86 27.01
N PRO A 60 11.87 -15.30 28.23
CA PRO A 60 10.74 -14.52 28.72
C PRO A 60 10.51 -13.29 27.83
N VAL A 61 9.25 -13.02 27.50
CA VAL A 61 8.85 -11.87 26.69
C VAL A 61 9.39 -10.57 27.32
N PRO A 62 10.12 -9.71 26.58
CA PRO A 62 10.68 -8.48 27.13
C PRO A 62 9.64 -7.57 27.78
N GLU A 63 9.98 -6.97 28.92
CA GLU A 63 9.05 -6.13 29.71
C GLU A 63 8.40 -5.00 28.91
N ARG A 64 9.12 -4.42 27.93
CA ARG A 64 8.58 -3.38 27.03
C ARG A 64 7.35 -3.84 26.25
N LEU A 65 7.31 -5.10 25.83
CA LEU A 65 6.19 -5.67 25.08
C LEU A 65 5.05 -6.02 26.03
N GLN A 66 5.36 -6.51 27.23
CA GLN A 66 4.36 -6.75 28.28
C GLN A 66 3.67 -5.45 28.71
N ALA A 67 4.44 -4.35 28.81
CA ALA A 67 3.93 -3.03 29.11
C ALA A 67 3.03 -2.48 27.99
N ALA A 68 3.40 -2.71 26.73
CA ALA A 68 2.60 -2.30 25.57
C ALA A 68 1.28 -3.09 25.43
N ALA A 69 1.27 -4.36 25.85
CA ALA A 69 0.07 -5.20 25.84
C ALA A 69 -0.88 -4.95 27.03
N ARG A 70 -0.46 -4.14 28.02
CA ARG A 70 -1.28 -3.87 29.21
C ARG A 70 -2.33 -2.81 28.88
N PRO A 71 -3.64 -3.11 29.05
CA PRO A 71 -4.66 -2.11 28.82
C PRO A 71 -4.52 -0.96 29.85
N PRO A 72 -4.75 0.31 29.46
CA PRO A 72 -4.62 1.43 30.38
C PRO A 72 -5.59 1.27 31.56
N ALA A 73 -5.07 1.39 32.78
CA ALA A 73 -5.78 1.07 34.03
C ALA A 73 -6.90 2.07 34.41
N ALA A 74 -7.18 3.08 33.59
CA ALA A 74 -8.20 4.09 33.90
C ALA A 74 -8.95 4.51 32.64
N VAL A 75 -10.05 3.83 32.35
CA VAL A 75 -11.10 4.37 31.47
C VAL A 75 -11.88 5.37 32.30
N ILE A 76 -11.50 6.65 32.25
CA ILE A 76 -12.29 7.71 32.88
C ILE A 76 -13.49 7.97 31.96
N PRO A 77 -14.75 7.82 32.43
CA PRO A 77 -15.91 8.18 31.64
C PRO A 77 -15.93 9.69 31.38
N LEU A 78 -15.59 10.10 30.15
CA LEU A 78 -15.52 11.50 29.73
C LEU A 78 -16.86 12.24 29.94
N TRP A 79 -17.97 11.51 29.86
CA TRP A 79 -19.34 12.02 30.05
C TRP A 79 -19.65 12.49 31.48
N ARG A 80 -18.83 12.11 32.48
CA ARG A 80 -19.04 12.53 33.88
C ARG A 80 -18.44 13.90 34.24
N ARG A 81 -17.73 14.57 33.31
CA ARG A 81 -17.06 15.85 33.59
C ARG A 81 -17.62 17.07 32.86
N VAL A 82 -18.71 16.95 32.10
CA VAL A 82 -19.28 18.08 31.36
C VAL A 82 -20.65 18.43 31.93
N GLN A 83 -20.66 19.09 33.09
CA GLN A 83 -21.77 19.94 33.53
C GLN A 83 -21.30 21.39 33.37
N ALA A 84 -21.10 21.81 32.12
CA ALA A 84 -20.92 23.22 31.79
C ALA A 84 -22.22 23.73 31.15
N PRO A 85 -22.70 24.95 31.47
CA PRO A 85 -23.92 25.48 30.88
C PRO A 85 -23.73 25.61 29.37
N ALA A 86 -24.50 24.84 28.60
CA ALA A 86 -24.35 24.63 27.15
C ALA A 86 -24.31 25.91 26.29
N LEU A 87 -24.80 27.03 26.82
CA LEU A 87 -24.85 28.31 26.13
C LEU A 87 -23.49 29.00 25.97
N ALA A 88 -22.57 28.86 26.94
CA ALA A 88 -21.25 29.50 26.84
C ALA A 88 -20.31 28.77 25.86
N ALA A 89 -20.43 27.43 25.78
CA ALA A 89 -19.64 26.61 24.87
C ALA A 89 -20.04 26.84 23.39
N ALA A 90 -21.33 27.03 23.12
CA ALA A 90 -21.81 27.33 21.77
C ALA A 90 -21.30 28.70 21.27
N ALA A 91 -21.32 29.73 22.12
CA ALA A 91 -20.81 31.06 21.75
C ALA A 91 -19.31 31.04 21.48
N ALA A 92 -18.51 30.35 22.30
CA ALA A 92 -17.07 30.20 22.09
C ALA A 92 -16.74 29.40 20.81
N LEU A 93 -17.55 28.38 20.47
CA LEU A 93 -17.38 27.60 19.25
C LEU A 93 -17.69 28.45 18.00
N VAL A 94 -18.79 29.20 18.01
CA VAL A 94 -19.17 30.08 16.89
C VAL A 94 -18.14 31.18 16.72
N LEU A 95 -17.70 31.80 17.82
CA LEU A 95 -16.68 32.85 17.78
C LEU A 95 -15.33 32.30 17.32
N GLY A 96 -14.94 31.11 17.79
CA GLY A 96 -13.74 30.40 17.36
C GLY A 96 -13.77 29.98 15.89
N LEU A 97 -14.91 29.52 15.37
CA LEU A 97 -15.08 29.22 13.94
C LEU A 97 -15.06 30.49 13.08
N ALA A 98 -15.71 31.56 13.54
CA ALA A 98 -15.76 32.82 12.81
C ALA A 98 -14.38 33.47 12.75
N LEU A 99 -13.67 33.57 13.88
CA LEU A 99 -12.28 34.03 13.90
C LEU A 99 -11.37 33.08 13.13
N GLY A 100 -11.56 31.76 13.27
CA GLY A 100 -10.79 30.78 12.52
C GLY A 100 -10.94 30.92 11.01
N ARG A 101 -12.13 31.29 10.52
CA ARG A 101 -12.38 31.58 9.09
C ARG A 101 -11.83 32.93 8.65
N LEU A 102 -11.87 33.95 9.52
CA LEU A 102 -11.43 35.30 9.18
C LEU A 102 -9.90 35.44 9.24
N LEU A 103 -9.25 34.72 10.16
CA LEU A 103 -7.79 34.63 10.30
C LEU A 103 -7.21 33.42 9.57
N ALA A 104 -8.04 32.59 8.92
CA ALA A 104 -7.52 31.53 8.07
C ALA A 104 -6.64 32.19 7.00
N PRO A 105 -5.37 31.77 6.85
CA PRO A 105 -4.60 32.18 5.69
C PRO A 105 -5.39 31.81 4.44
N SER A 106 -5.35 32.66 3.41
CA SER A 106 -5.84 32.32 2.08
C SER A 106 -5.37 30.90 1.76
N ALA A 107 -6.30 30.05 1.31
CA ALA A 107 -6.01 28.65 1.03
C ALA A 107 -4.67 28.57 0.30
N PRO A 108 -3.71 27.76 0.78
CA PRO A 108 -2.48 27.58 0.02
C PRO A 108 -2.89 27.20 -1.40
N GLU A 109 -2.25 27.79 -2.40
CA GLU A 109 -2.50 27.43 -3.80
C GLU A 109 -2.55 25.90 -3.89
N ALA A 110 -3.62 25.37 -4.48
CA ALA A 110 -3.87 23.94 -4.50
C ALA A 110 -2.63 23.26 -5.06
N SER A 111 -1.88 22.56 -4.19
CA SER A 111 -0.67 21.88 -4.61
C SER A 111 -1.05 20.92 -5.74
N PRO A 112 -0.36 20.95 -6.89
CA PRO A 112 -0.64 20.02 -7.98
C PRO A 112 -0.39 18.56 -7.53
N LEU A 113 0.31 18.35 -6.41
CA LEU A 113 0.61 17.06 -5.80
C LEU A 113 -0.40 16.68 -4.70
N ALA A 114 -1.65 17.11 -4.83
CA ALA A 114 -2.76 16.71 -3.96
C ALA A 114 -3.78 15.83 -4.69
N ALA A 115 -4.60 15.10 -3.93
CA ALA A 115 -5.74 14.36 -4.48
C ALA A 115 -6.76 15.31 -5.11
N GLY A 116 -7.25 14.96 -6.29
CA GLY A 116 -8.21 15.78 -7.03
C GLY A 116 -7.62 16.45 -8.28
N PRO A 117 -8.27 17.51 -8.77
CA PRO A 117 -7.94 18.10 -10.08
C PRO A 117 -6.54 18.71 -10.09
N VAL A 118 -5.78 18.42 -11.14
CA VAL A 118 -4.49 19.06 -11.42
C VAL A 118 -4.76 20.36 -12.18
N PRO A 119 -4.20 21.51 -11.75
CA PRO A 119 -4.35 22.77 -12.47
C PRO A 119 -3.79 22.67 -13.89
N VAL A 120 -4.56 23.11 -14.89
CA VAL A 120 -4.23 22.96 -16.33
C VAL A 120 -2.92 23.65 -16.72
N ASP A 121 -2.60 24.79 -16.10
CA ASP A 121 -1.39 25.57 -16.36
C ASP A 121 -0.19 25.14 -15.50
N SER A 122 -0.31 24.03 -14.76
CA SER A 122 0.76 23.55 -13.90
C SER A 122 1.85 22.80 -14.66
N ALA A 123 3.07 22.86 -14.13
CA ALA A 123 4.18 22.03 -14.62
C ALA A 123 3.85 20.53 -14.57
N LEU A 124 3.01 20.09 -13.62
CA LEU A 124 2.55 18.71 -13.54
C LEU A 124 1.65 18.36 -14.72
N ALA A 125 0.66 19.18 -15.04
CA ALA A 125 -0.21 18.94 -16.19
C ALA A 125 0.57 18.89 -17.50
N ALA A 126 1.52 19.81 -17.70
CA ALA A 126 2.41 19.81 -18.86
C ALA A 126 3.28 18.54 -18.94
N ALA A 127 3.86 18.12 -17.81
CA ALA A 127 4.67 16.90 -17.75
C ALA A 127 3.83 15.64 -18.08
N LEU A 128 2.63 15.52 -17.49
CA LEU A 128 1.71 14.41 -17.76
C LEU A 128 1.19 14.39 -19.20
N ALA A 129 1.10 15.54 -19.87
CA ALA A 129 0.63 15.62 -21.26
C ALA A 129 1.73 15.35 -22.29
N ALA A 130 2.97 15.74 -22.03
CA ALA A 130 4.02 15.79 -23.06
C ALA A 130 5.26 14.91 -22.79
N THR A 131 5.50 14.49 -21.55
CA THR A 131 6.73 13.74 -21.20
C THR A 131 6.50 12.24 -21.41
N PRO A 132 7.34 11.53 -22.18
CA PRO A 132 7.25 10.06 -22.31
C PRO A 132 7.49 9.34 -20.97
N SER A 133 6.96 8.12 -20.83
CA SER A 133 7.27 7.28 -19.66
C SER A 133 8.76 6.92 -19.62
N GLY A 134 9.37 7.03 -18.45
CA GLY A 134 10.80 6.78 -18.23
C GLY A 134 11.69 8.03 -18.39
N GLU A 135 11.15 9.14 -18.86
CA GLU A 135 11.85 10.43 -18.91
C GLU A 135 11.50 11.32 -17.71
N VAL A 136 12.30 12.37 -17.50
CA VAL A 136 12.14 13.30 -16.37
C VAL A 136 11.94 14.72 -16.89
N ALA A 137 10.78 15.31 -16.61
CA ALA A 137 10.52 16.73 -16.77
C ALA A 137 10.97 17.49 -15.52
N ARG A 138 11.57 18.67 -15.72
CA ARG A 138 12.01 19.54 -14.63
C ARG A 138 11.36 20.91 -14.73
N ALA A 139 10.79 21.38 -13.63
CA ALA A 139 10.23 22.71 -13.49
C ALA A 139 10.71 23.34 -12.18
N GLY A 140 11.76 24.17 -12.25
CA GLY A 140 12.41 24.71 -11.06
C GLY A 140 13.00 23.60 -10.19
N THR A 141 12.50 23.48 -8.96
CA THR A 141 12.89 22.47 -7.95
C THR A 141 12.12 21.15 -8.06
N LEU A 142 11.10 21.10 -8.90
CA LEU A 142 10.20 19.96 -9.08
C LEU A 142 10.68 19.06 -10.23
N GLU A 143 10.99 17.81 -9.93
CA GLU A 143 11.25 16.75 -10.90
C GLU A 143 10.01 15.86 -11.02
N ILE A 144 9.52 15.63 -12.24
CA ILE A 144 8.35 14.80 -12.53
C ILE A 144 8.76 13.72 -13.54
N ALA A 145 8.54 12.46 -13.20
CA ALA A 145 8.86 11.32 -14.04
C ALA A 145 7.63 10.42 -14.20
N PRO A 146 6.94 10.47 -15.36
CA PRO A 146 5.95 9.44 -15.70
C PRO A 146 6.65 8.08 -15.79
N LEU A 147 6.04 7.05 -15.20
CA LEU A 147 6.64 5.72 -15.08
C LEU A 147 5.97 4.71 -15.99
N VAL A 148 4.64 4.74 -16.04
CA VAL A 148 3.83 3.88 -16.91
C VAL A 148 2.56 4.62 -17.32
N THR A 149 2.17 4.40 -18.57
CA THR A 149 0.88 4.82 -19.13
C THR A 149 0.01 3.61 -19.38
N PHE A 150 -1.25 3.68 -18.97
CA PHE A 150 -2.22 2.60 -19.12
C PHE A 150 -3.61 3.14 -19.42
N ARG A 151 -4.48 2.28 -19.93
CA ARG A 151 -5.91 2.56 -20.10
C ARG A 151 -6.72 1.69 -19.16
N THR A 152 -7.64 2.33 -18.46
CA THR A 152 -8.70 1.65 -17.70
C THR A 152 -9.76 1.09 -18.64
N ASP A 153 -10.61 0.21 -18.12
CA ASP A 153 -11.65 -0.50 -18.90
C ASP A 153 -12.68 0.46 -19.52
N ASP A 154 -12.92 1.60 -18.87
CA ASP A 154 -13.76 2.70 -19.37
C ASP A 154 -13.04 3.60 -20.40
N GLY A 155 -11.82 3.23 -20.80
CA GLY A 155 -11.04 3.88 -21.84
C GLY A 155 -10.27 5.12 -21.40
N ARG A 156 -10.34 5.53 -20.12
CA ARG A 156 -9.57 6.69 -19.62
C ARG A 156 -8.07 6.42 -19.68
N LEU A 157 -7.32 7.44 -20.10
CA LEU A 157 -5.86 7.39 -20.08
C LEU A 157 -5.38 7.75 -18.69
N CYS A 158 -4.60 6.87 -18.06
CA CYS A 158 -4.03 7.09 -16.74
C CYS A 158 -2.52 6.89 -16.77
N ARG A 159 -1.81 7.65 -15.92
CA ARG A 159 -0.35 7.63 -15.81
C ARG A 159 0.05 7.54 -14.36
N GLU A 160 0.89 6.56 -14.04
CA GLU A 160 1.64 6.55 -12.78
C GLU A 160 2.86 7.47 -12.94
N TYR A 161 3.11 8.34 -11.98
CA TYR A 161 4.24 9.24 -12.00
C TYR A 161 4.89 9.35 -10.63
N GLN A 162 6.18 9.68 -10.64
CA GLN A 162 6.91 10.17 -9.48
C GLN A 162 7.07 11.68 -9.58
N ALA A 163 6.84 12.37 -8.48
CA ALA A 163 7.16 13.78 -8.31
C ALA A 163 8.05 13.96 -7.10
N ARG A 164 9.07 14.79 -7.24
CA ARG A 164 10.01 15.10 -6.16
C ARG A 164 10.35 16.58 -6.19
N GLU A 165 10.05 17.25 -5.09
CA GLU A 165 10.56 18.59 -4.85
C GLU A 165 11.86 18.55 -4.04
N ALA A 166 12.76 19.50 -4.30
CA ALA A 166 14.06 19.57 -3.63
C ALA A 166 13.89 19.68 -2.10
N GLY A 167 14.40 18.70 -1.37
CA GLY A 167 14.29 18.65 0.10
C GLY A 167 13.03 17.96 0.62
N GLU A 168 12.10 17.59 -0.25
CA GLU A 168 10.90 16.85 0.10
C GLU A 168 11.03 15.35 -0.22
N ALA A 169 10.09 14.57 0.33
CA ALA A 169 9.96 13.16 0.01
C ALA A 169 9.42 12.96 -1.42
N VAL A 170 9.74 11.82 -2.02
CA VAL A 170 9.17 11.43 -3.31
C VAL A 170 7.69 11.10 -3.13
N THR A 171 6.86 11.69 -3.98
CA THR A 171 5.45 11.34 -4.14
C THR A 171 5.31 10.41 -5.34
N VAL A 172 4.66 9.27 -5.15
CA VAL A 172 4.21 8.40 -6.23
C VAL A 172 2.70 8.58 -6.37
N ALA A 173 2.18 8.78 -7.57
CA ALA A 173 0.75 9.03 -7.76
C ALA A 173 0.26 8.50 -9.10
N VAL A 174 -1.06 8.32 -9.21
CA VAL A 174 -1.76 8.01 -10.46
C VAL A 174 -2.69 9.16 -10.80
N ALA A 175 -2.48 9.72 -11.99
CA ALA A 175 -3.35 10.72 -12.60
C ALA A 175 -4.09 10.13 -13.80
N CYS A 176 -5.40 10.38 -13.90
CA CYS A 176 -6.19 10.02 -15.06
C CYS A 176 -6.67 11.29 -15.79
N SER A 177 -6.66 11.25 -17.12
CA SER A 177 -7.17 12.33 -17.96
C SER A 177 -8.69 12.22 -18.08
N GLU A 178 -9.39 13.26 -17.65
CA GLU A 178 -10.84 13.44 -17.75
C GLU A 178 -11.10 14.69 -18.61
N SER A 179 -11.52 14.50 -19.87
CA SER A 179 -11.82 15.60 -20.80
C SER A 179 -10.69 16.64 -20.97
N GLY A 180 -9.44 16.19 -21.05
CA GLY A 180 -8.26 17.06 -21.20
C GLY A 180 -7.71 17.63 -19.89
N GLN A 181 -8.39 17.40 -18.77
CA GLN A 181 -7.90 17.77 -17.45
C GLN A 181 -7.42 16.53 -16.68
N TRP A 182 -6.21 16.60 -16.12
CA TRP A 182 -5.67 15.53 -15.28
C TRP A 182 -6.27 15.58 -13.87
N ARG A 183 -6.56 14.41 -13.29
CA ARG A 183 -7.02 14.27 -11.92
C ARG A 183 -6.24 13.19 -11.19
N ASN A 184 -5.63 13.54 -10.05
CA ASN A 184 -4.94 12.58 -9.19
C ASN A 184 -5.97 11.75 -8.44
N ILE A 185 -6.02 10.46 -8.75
CA ILE A 185 -6.98 9.51 -8.15
C ILE A 185 -6.39 8.71 -6.99
N ALA A 186 -5.05 8.65 -6.91
CA ALA A 186 -4.35 8.00 -5.81
C ALA A 186 -2.95 8.59 -5.65
N LEU A 187 -2.52 8.74 -4.40
CA LEU A 187 -1.20 9.26 -4.05
C LEU A 187 -0.63 8.43 -2.89
N ALA A 188 0.67 8.17 -2.97
CA ALA A 188 1.48 7.62 -1.91
C ALA A 188 2.70 8.54 -1.72
N GLY A 189 2.73 9.28 -0.62
CA GLY A 189 3.89 10.08 -0.22
C GLY A 189 4.77 9.30 0.74
N GLY A 190 6.09 9.38 0.58
CA GLY A 190 7.00 9.02 1.67
C GLY A 190 6.88 10.03 2.80
N ALA A 191 6.81 9.61 4.06
CA ALA A 191 6.94 10.54 5.18
C ALA A 191 8.33 11.18 5.15
N ALA A 192 8.40 12.51 5.08
CA ALA A 192 9.65 13.25 5.24
C ALA A 192 10.13 13.13 6.69
N GLY A 193 10.95 12.11 6.97
CA GLY A 193 11.50 11.92 8.31
C GLY A 193 11.84 10.46 8.60
N THR A 194 12.96 10.02 8.05
CA THR A 194 13.93 8.99 8.54
C THR A 194 14.69 8.47 7.33
N SER A 195 15.95 8.05 7.52
CA SER A 195 16.82 7.47 6.48
C SER A 195 16.33 6.12 5.90
N TYR A 196 15.05 5.81 6.08
CA TYR A 196 14.40 4.60 5.62
C TYR A 196 13.57 4.92 4.38
N ARG A 197 14.08 4.50 3.22
CA ARG A 197 13.38 4.54 1.94
C ARG A 197 12.76 3.16 1.70
N GLN A 198 11.45 3.04 1.87
CA GLN A 198 10.74 1.82 1.45
C GLN A 198 10.73 1.74 -0.07
N ALA A 199 11.29 0.67 -0.63
CA ALA A 199 11.22 0.41 -2.06
C ALA A 199 9.78 0.26 -2.57
N SER A 200 8.84 -0.04 -1.67
CA SER A 200 7.44 -0.39 -1.94
C SER A 200 6.43 0.75 -1.78
N ALA A 201 6.86 2.00 -1.58
CA ALA A 201 5.93 3.13 -1.40
C ALA A 201 4.96 3.31 -2.60
N GLY A 202 5.33 2.82 -3.79
CA GLY A 202 4.46 2.75 -4.97
C GLY A 202 3.88 1.36 -5.29
N ASP A 203 4.29 0.30 -4.57
CA ASP A 203 3.87 -1.08 -4.90
C ASP A 203 2.39 -1.31 -4.63
N GLY A 204 1.83 -0.70 -3.59
CA GLY A 204 0.39 -0.73 -3.34
C GLY A 204 -0.42 -0.06 -4.45
N LEU A 205 0.14 0.99 -5.05
CA LEU A 205 -0.46 1.70 -6.17
C LEU A 205 -0.36 0.89 -7.47
N ARG A 206 0.78 0.22 -7.70
CA ARG A 206 0.96 -0.70 -8.83
C ARG A 206 0.10 -1.96 -8.72
N ALA A 207 -0.12 -2.46 -7.52
CA ALA A 207 -1.04 -3.56 -7.28
C ALA A 207 -2.48 -3.18 -7.66
N LEU A 208 -2.89 -1.93 -7.43
CA LEU A 208 -4.20 -1.43 -7.89
C LEU A 208 -4.30 -1.36 -9.42
N ILE A 209 -3.20 -1.02 -10.11
CA ILE A 209 -3.13 -1.01 -11.57
C ILE A 209 -3.15 -2.45 -12.11
N GLY A 210 -2.39 -3.38 -11.51
CA GLY A 210 -2.27 -4.76 -11.96
C GLY A 210 -3.40 -5.70 -11.52
N ALA A 211 -4.22 -5.31 -10.55
CA ALA A 211 -5.40 -6.06 -10.11
C ALA A 211 -6.67 -5.73 -10.92
N GLY A 212 -6.65 -4.67 -11.74
CA GLY A 212 -7.70 -4.36 -12.70
C GLY A 212 -7.36 -4.86 -14.11
N ASP A 213 -8.35 -4.91 -15.01
CA ASP A 213 -8.16 -5.22 -16.45
C ASP A 213 -7.46 -4.06 -17.22
N ALA A 214 -6.72 -3.21 -16.51
CA ALA A 214 -6.02 -2.07 -17.07
C ALA A 214 -4.92 -2.51 -18.03
N ARG A 215 -5.01 -2.04 -19.28
CA ARG A 215 -4.03 -2.37 -20.33
C ARG A 215 -2.91 -1.33 -20.33
N THR A 216 -1.68 -1.76 -20.04
CA THR A 216 -0.49 -0.91 -20.22
C THR A 216 -0.25 -0.62 -21.70
N LEU A 217 0.23 0.58 -22.00
CA LEU A 217 0.52 1.03 -23.36
C LEU A 217 2.02 0.84 -23.62
N ASN A 218 2.35 0.40 -24.84
CA ASN A 218 3.74 0.49 -25.31
C ASN A 218 4.08 1.95 -25.71
N ALA A 219 5.35 2.23 -26.00
CA ALA A 219 5.82 3.58 -26.31
C ALA A 219 5.10 4.23 -27.51
N ALA A 220 4.78 3.48 -28.56
CA ALA A 220 4.10 4.02 -29.74
C ALA A 220 2.61 4.31 -29.45
N GLU A 221 1.95 3.42 -28.71
CA GLU A 221 0.57 3.62 -28.27
C GLU A 221 0.45 4.78 -27.29
N GLU A 222 1.41 4.90 -26.36
CA GLU A 222 1.52 6.02 -25.43
C GLU A 222 1.67 7.34 -26.19
N GLN A 223 2.62 7.43 -27.11
CA GLN A 223 2.85 8.66 -27.89
C GLN A 223 1.58 9.07 -28.64
N ALA A 224 0.94 8.13 -29.33
CA ALA A 224 -0.32 8.41 -30.02
C ALA A 224 -1.43 8.86 -29.07
N ALA A 225 -1.50 8.30 -27.85
CA ALA A 225 -2.46 8.73 -26.84
C ALA A 225 -2.19 10.15 -26.33
N LEU A 226 -0.92 10.53 -26.14
CA LEU A 226 -0.52 11.87 -25.72
C LEU A 226 -0.76 12.90 -26.82
N ASP A 227 -0.45 12.58 -28.08
CA ASP A 227 -0.69 13.48 -29.22
C ASP A 227 -2.18 13.80 -29.36
N ASN A 228 -3.06 12.81 -29.14
CA ASN A 228 -4.51 13.00 -29.18
C ASN A 228 -5.04 13.91 -28.05
N LEU A 229 -4.36 13.97 -26.88
CA LEU A 229 -4.73 14.91 -25.82
C LEU A 229 -4.47 16.36 -26.24
N GLY A 230 -3.40 16.61 -27.00
CA GLY A 230 -3.05 17.95 -27.48
C GLY A 230 -4.00 18.52 -28.54
N HIS A 231 -4.70 17.67 -29.28
CA HIS A 231 -5.61 18.09 -30.36
C HIS A 231 -7.06 18.35 -29.91
N GLY A 232 -7.47 17.84 -28.74
CA GLY A 232 -8.85 17.98 -28.23
C GLY A 232 -9.18 19.29 -27.51
N GLY A 233 -8.22 20.21 -27.38
CA GLY A 233 -8.36 21.48 -26.64
C GLY A 233 -8.55 22.73 -27.50
N HIS A 234 -8.84 22.59 -28.80
CA HIS A 234 -8.94 23.72 -29.76
C HIS A 234 -10.31 23.88 -30.44
N ASP A 235 -11.36 23.18 -29.97
CA ASP A 235 -12.73 23.33 -30.47
C ASP A 235 -13.65 24.02 -29.45
#